data_AF-A0A453PV23-F1
#
_entry.id   AF-A0A453PV23-F1
#
_cell.length_a   1.000
_cell.length_b   1.000
_cell.length_c   1.000
_cell.angle_alpha   90.00
_cell.angle_beta   90.00
_cell.angle_gamma   90.00
#
_symmetry.space_group_name_H-M   'P 1'
#
loop_
_entity.id
_entity.type
_entity.pdbx_description
1 polymer ?
#
loop_
_entity_poly.entity_id
_entity_poly.type
_entity_poly.pdbx_seq_one_letter_code
_entity_poly.pdbx_strand_id
1 'polypeptide(L)'
;AHRRWRAEGAWQLPIHRRGVLVPDFLGTGRRLLFGIHSLDGHYNDNPFCAVDMDARPPAVVATWPEAYPSEQLWRAGYRTRGQLAEVGYYGGGRFCLWVTNHDNTKAKAQRRSILSFMAVQLSSELHLLEHQPSNYMLPLSSRHFPADIIM
;
A
#
# COMPACT_ATOMS: atom_id res chain seq x y z
N ALA A 1 -1.83 -6.59 -23.61
CA ALA A 1 -1.40 -7.92 -23.16
C ALA A 1 -1.56 -7.98 -21.64
N HIS A 2 -2.62 -8.63 -21.13
CA HIS A 2 -2.89 -8.75 -19.69
C HIS A 2 -1.73 -9.49 -18.99
N ARG A 3 -0.90 -8.75 -18.25
CA ARG A 3 0.13 -9.26 -17.33
C ARG A 3 -0.07 -8.51 -16.01
N ARG A 4 -0.10 -9.09 -14.83
CA ARG A 4 -0.22 -10.49 -14.37
C ARG A 4 -0.85 -10.28 -12.98
N TRP A 5 -2.18 -10.23 -12.91
CA TRP A 5 -2.89 -10.24 -11.63
C TRP A 5 -2.29 -11.36 -10.76
N ARG A 6 -2.12 -11.10 -9.46
CA ARG A 6 -1.49 -12.09 -8.58
C ARG A 6 -2.39 -13.33 -8.56
N ALA A 7 -1.85 -14.47 -8.97
CA ALA A 7 -2.56 -15.73 -8.88
C ALA A 7 -2.59 -16.18 -7.42
N GLU A 8 -3.79 -16.31 -6.83
CA GLU A 8 -4.04 -16.97 -5.55
C GLU A 8 -5.00 -18.14 -5.79
N GLY A 9 -4.44 -19.35 -5.90
CA GLY A 9 -5.19 -20.53 -6.31
C GLY A 9 -5.70 -20.40 -7.74
N ALA A 10 -7.01 -20.52 -7.94
CA ALA A 10 -7.66 -20.33 -9.24
C ALA A 10 -7.94 -18.86 -9.59
N TRP A 11 -7.72 -17.94 -8.65
CA TRP A 11 -8.08 -16.54 -8.81
C TRP A 11 -6.88 -15.70 -9.22
N GLN A 12 -7.17 -14.66 -9.97
CA GLN A 12 -6.24 -13.59 -10.29
C GLN A 12 -6.76 -12.32 -9.60
N LEU A 13 -6.01 -11.78 -8.64
CA LEU A 13 -6.44 -10.62 -7.86
C LEU A 13 -5.88 -9.30 -8.43
N PRO A 14 -6.68 -8.23 -8.46
CA PRO A 14 -6.25 -6.94 -8.99
C PRO A 14 -5.33 -6.16 -8.04
N ILE A 15 -4.84 -6.78 -6.96
CA ILE A 15 -3.91 -6.14 -6.02
C ILE A 15 -2.47 -6.64 -6.20
N HIS A 16 -1.52 -5.76 -5.95
CA HIS A 16 -0.11 -6.08 -5.94
C HIS A 16 0.34 -6.58 -4.56
N ARG A 17 1.13 -7.66 -4.52
CA ARG A 17 1.68 -8.28 -3.28
C ARG A 17 0.61 -8.64 -2.23
N ARG A 18 0.71 -8.06 -1.03
CA ARG A 18 -0.04 -8.43 0.17
C ARG A 18 -1.25 -7.51 0.27
N GLY A 19 -2.43 -8.11 0.38
CA GLY A 19 -3.65 -7.43 0.79
C GLY A 19 -4.10 -7.90 2.15
N VAL A 20 -5.07 -7.19 2.72
CA VAL A 20 -5.72 -7.53 3.97
C VAL A 20 -7.18 -7.85 3.67
N LEU A 21 -7.55 -9.11 3.90
CA LEU A 21 -8.94 -9.54 3.80
C LEU A 21 -9.67 -9.19 5.10
N VAL A 22 -10.77 -8.44 4.99
CA VAL A 22 -11.68 -8.14 6.10
C VAL A 22 -13.01 -8.88 5.83
N PRO A 23 -13.30 -9.97 6.56
CA PRO A 23 -14.45 -10.85 6.27
C PRO A 23 -15.83 -10.21 6.44
N ASP A 24 -15.95 -9.20 7.30
CA ASP A 24 -17.17 -8.43 7.52
C ASP A 24 -16.78 -6.98 7.80
N PHE A 25 -16.60 -6.21 6.72
CA PHE A 25 -16.11 -4.84 6.84
C PHE A 25 -17.17 -3.97 7.50
N LEU A 26 -16.92 -3.55 8.75
CA LEU A 26 -17.79 -2.65 9.54
C LEU A 26 -19.24 -3.15 9.68
N GLY A 27 -19.46 -4.46 9.69
CA GLY A 27 -20.81 -5.05 9.83
C GLY A 27 -21.66 -4.98 8.56
N THR A 28 -21.05 -4.68 7.41
CA THR A 28 -21.76 -4.61 6.12
C THR A 28 -22.12 -5.98 5.54
N GLY A 29 -21.59 -7.08 6.13
CA GLY A 29 -21.71 -8.43 5.59
C GLY A 29 -20.89 -8.67 4.33
N ARG A 30 -20.11 -7.66 3.87
CA ARG A 30 -19.26 -7.76 2.69
C ARG A 30 -17.87 -8.21 3.08
N ARG A 31 -17.35 -9.19 2.33
CA ARG A 31 -15.95 -9.59 2.42
C ARG A 31 -15.10 -8.77 1.48
N LEU A 32 -14.31 -7.87 2.03
CA LEU A 32 -13.51 -6.92 1.26
C LEU A 32 -12.02 -7.22 1.40
N LEU A 33 -11.31 -7.26 0.29
CA LEU A 33 -9.86 -7.34 0.23
C LEU A 33 -9.29 -5.95 -0.04
N PHE A 34 -8.51 -5.43 0.91
CA PHE A 34 -7.85 -4.13 0.79
C PHE A 34 -6.40 -4.30 0.37
N GLY A 35 -5.91 -3.46 -0.53
CA GLY A 35 -4.52 -3.54 -0.99
C GLY A 35 -4.15 -2.44 -1.95
N ILE A 36 -2.94 -2.53 -2.52
CA ILE A 36 -2.47 -1.59 -3.53
C ILE A 36 -2.88 -2.10 -4.91
N HIS A 37 -3.65 -1.31 -5.65
CA HIS A 37 -4.20 -1.67 -6.95
C HIS A 37 -3.06 -1.89 -7.96
N SER A 38 -3.12 -2.98 -8.71
CA SER A 38 -2.13 -3.29 -9.74
C SER A 38 -2.52 -2.66 -11.08
N LEU A 39 -2.29 -1.35 -11.24
CA LEU A 39 -2.49 -0.66 -12.52
C LEU A 39 -1.31 -0.91 -13.48
N ASP A 40 -1.59 -0.87 -14.78
CA ASP A 40 -0.59 -0.87 -15.83
C ASP A 40 0.16 0.47 -15.80
N GLY A 41 1.35 0.53 -15.20
CA GLY A 41 2.10 1.77 -15.07
C GLY A 41 3.31 1.71 -14.14
N HIS A 42 3.88 2.87 -13.84
CA HIS A 42 4.93 2.96 -12.82
C HIS A 42 4.34 2.62 -11.46
N TYR A 43 5.09 1.84 -10.66
CA TYR A 43 4.73 1.42 -9.30
C TYR A 43 4.26 2.52 -8.34
N ASN A 44 4.56 3.76 -8.70
CA ASN A 44 4.27 4.97 -7.95
C ASN A 44 2.81 5.43 -8.14
N ASP A 45 2.12 4.98 -9.18
CA ASP A 45 0.78 5.46 -9.52
C ASP A 45 -0.35 4.52 -9.04
N ASN A 46 0.00 3.53 -8.23
CA ASN A 46 -0.90 2.47 -7.81
C ASN A 46 -1.69 2.87 -6.55
N PRO A 47 -3.00 3.15 -6.65
CA PRO A 47 -3.79 3.63 -5.52
C PRO A 47 -4.06 2.53 -4.49
N PHE A 48 -4.33 2.92 -3.24
CA PHE A 48 -5.00 2.04 -2.30
C PHE A 48 -6.40 1.70 -2.83
N CYS A 49 -6.86 0.46 -2.65
CA CYS A 49 -8.14 0.02 -3.18
C CYS A 49 -8.82 -1.04 -2.31
N ALA A 50 -10.13 -1.17 -2.50
CA ALA A 50 -10.95 -2.23 -1.97
C ALA A 50 -11.49 -3.09 -3.11
N VAL A 51 -11.38 -4.40 -2.95
CA VAL A 51 -11.90 -5.42 -3.86
C VAL A 51 -13.02 -6.16 -3.16
N ASP A 52 -14.18 -6.23 -3.81
CA ASP A 52 -15.28 -7.07 -3.37
C ASP A 52 -14.98 -8.53 -3.76
N MET A 53 -14.83 -9.38 -2.75
CA MET A 53 -14.49 -10.79 -2.92
C MET A 53 -15.71 -11.68 -3.13
N ASP A 54 -16.92 -11.14 -2.95
CA ASP A 54 -18.17 -11.87 -3.14
C ASP A 54 -18.74 -11.62 -4.55
N ALA A 55 -18.30 -10.54 -5.21
CA ALA A 55 -18.47 -10.34 -6.65
C ALA A 55 -17.81 -11.47 -7.47
N ARG A 56 -18.42 -11.81 -8.62
CA ARG A 56 -17.91 -12.83 -9.55
C ARG A 56 -17.76 -12.26 -10.97
N PRO A 57 -16.52 -12.03 -11.46
CA PRO A 57 -15.24 -12.18 -10.74
C PRO A 57 -15.06 -11.12 -9.63
N PRO A 58 -14.11 -11.29 -8.69
CA PRO A 58 -13.75 -10.26 -7.73
C PRO A 58 -13.46 -8.93 -8.44
N ALA A 59 -14.01 -7.84 -7.91
CA ALA A 59 -14.01 -6.55 -8.60
C ALA A 59 -13.54 -5.42 -7.67
N VAL A 60 -12.74 -4.49 -8.21
CA VAL A 60 -12.40 -3.26 -7.49
C VAL A 60 -13.66 -2.41 -7.37
N VAL A 61 -14.02 -2.05 -6.14
CA VAL A 61 -15.23 -1.28 -5.83
C VAL A 61 -14.95 0.13 -5.33
N ALA A 62 -13.71 0.38 -4.88
CA ALA A 62 -13.26 1.71 -4.48
C ALA A 62 -11.73 1.83 -4.62
N THR A 63 -11.26 3.06 -4.87
CA THR A 63 -9.84 3.43 -4.95
C THR A 63 -9.61 4.78 -4.31
N TRP A 64 -8.48 4.94 -3.62
CA TRP A 64 -8.05 6.17 -2.96
C TRP A 64 -6.60 6.51 -3.37
N PRO A 65 -6.39 7.20 -4.51
CA PRO A 65 -5.07 7.67 -4.91
C PRO A 65 -4.38 8.55 -3.87
N GLU A 66 -5.16 9.37 -3.15
CA GLU A 66 -4.69 10.28 -2.10
C GLU A 66 -4.11 9.56 -0.88
N ALA A 67 -4.40 8.27 -0.71
CA ALA A 67 -3.90 7.46 0.40
C ALA A 67 -2.48 6.88 0.15
N TYR A 68 -1.85 7.17 -0.98
CA TYR A 68 -0.52 6.63 -1.28
C TYR A 68 0.59 7.36 -0.48
N PRO A 69 1.44 6.63 0.28
CA PRO A 69 2.33 7.23 1.28
C PRO A 69 3.62 7.90 0.75
N SER A 70 3.67 8.58 -0.41
CA SER A 70 4.97 9.07 -0.93
C SER A 70 5.01 10.35 -1.78
N GLU A 71 3.90 11.04 -2.05
CA GLU A 71 3.90 12.15 -3.01
C GLU A 71 4.85 13.30 -2.59
N GLN A 72 4.85 13.68 -1.31
CA GLN A 72 5.70 14.75 -0.78
C GLN A 72 7.19 14.42 -0.80
N LEU A 73 7.55 13.15 -0.65
CA LEU A 73 8.95 12.71 -0.61
C LEU A 73 9.59 12.65 -1.98
N TRP A 74 8.82 12.37 -3.03
CA TRP A 74 9.33 12.45 -4.40
C TRP A 74 9.75 13.87 -4.75
N ARG A 75 8.98 14.88 -4.31
CA ARG A 75 9.33 16.29 -4.47
C ARG A 75 10.64 16.63 -3.73
N ALA A 76 10.92 15.96 -2.61
CA ALA A 76 12.17 16.08 -1.86
C ALA A 76 13.34 15.25 -2.42
N GLY A 77 13.18 14.59 -3.58
CA GLY A 77 14.26 13.84 -4.25
C GLY A 77 14.42 12.38 -3.80
N TYR A 78 13.58 11.90 -2.88
CA TYR A 78 13.54 10.49 -2.49
C TYR A 78 12.83 9.66 -3.56
N ARG A 79 13.29 8.43 -3.77
CA ARG A 79 12.61 7.48 -4.66
C ARG A 79 12.36 6.16 -3.96
N THR A 80 11.22 5.56 -4.27
CA THR A 80 10.88 4.18 -3.97
C THR A 80 11.86 3.27 -4.71
N ARG A 81 12.69 2.52 -3.98
CA ARG A 81 13.63 1.55 -4.57
C ARG A 81 13.22 0.14 -4.17
N GLY A 82 12.44 -0.53 -5.01
CA GLY A 82 12.10 -1.95 -4.89
C GLY A 82 11.14 -2.34 -3.75
N GLN A 83 10.90 -1.46 -2.77
CA GLN A 83 9.87 -1.63 -1.75
C GLN A 83 8.60 -0.87 -2.17
N LEU A 84 7.48 -1.58 -2.17
CA LEU A 84 6.16 -1.08 -2.54
C LEU A 84 5.33 -0.91 -1.29
N ALA A 85 4.31 -0.05 -1.34
CA ALA A 85 3.47 0.20 -0.18
C ALA A 85 2.84 -1.11 0.33
N GLU A 86 2.90 -1.31 1.64
CA GLU A 86 2.23 -2.38 2.36
C GLU A 86 1.04 -1.81 3.13
N VAL A 87 0.10 -2.68 3.50
CA VAL A 87 -1.15 -2.30 4.16
C VAL A 87 -1.35 -3.15 5.40
N GLY A 88 -1.73 -2.51 6.50
CA GLY A 88 -2.18 -3.14 7.75
C GLY A 88 -3.55 -2.62 8.16
N TYR A 89 -4.40 -3.50 8.70
CA TYR A 89 -5.72 -3.15 9.22
C TYR A 89 -5.72 -3.14 10.76
N TYR A 90 -6.25 -2.08 11.35
CA TYR A 90 -6.24 -1.82 12.80
C TYR A 90 -7.65 -1.79 13.40
N GLY A 91 -8.65 -2.31 12.70
CA GLY A 91 -10.03 -2.34 13.15
C GLY A 91 -10.77 -1.00 12.99
N GLY A 92 -12.10 -1.05 12.97
CA GLY A 92 -12.95 0.15 12.91
C GLY A 92 -12.73 0.97 11.63
N GLY A 93 -12.46 0.32 10.50
CA GLY A 93 -12.21 1.00 9.22
C GLY A 93 -10.85 1.68 9.12
N ARG A 94 -9.96 1.48 10.10
CA ARG A 94 -8.64 2.11 10.15
C ARG A 94 -7.57 1.24 9.52
N PHE A 95 -6.77 1.85 8.66
CA PHE A 95 -5.65 1.25 7.96
C PHE A 95 -4.39 2.07 8.18
N CYS A 96 -3.24 1.41 8.18
CA CYS A 96 -1.95 2.05 8.03
C CYS A 96 -1.30 1.51 6.75
N LEU A 97 -0.93 2.41 5.85
CA LEU A 97 -0.13 2.10 4.69
C LEU A 97 1.30 2.57 4.94
N TRP A 98 2.30 1.81 4.54
CA TRP A 98 3.69 2.25 4.67
C TRP A 98 4.57 1.85 3.50
N VAL A 99 5.59 2.68 3.24
CA VAL A 99 6.61 2.41 2.24
C VAL A 99 7.96 2.94 2.68
N THR A 100 9.03 2.20 2.40
CA THR A 100 10.39 2.70 2.60
C THR A 100 10.89 3.36 1.32
N ASN A 101 11.27 4.62 1.45
CA ASN A 101 11.90 5.42 0.41
C ASN A 101 13.41 5.54 0.67
N HIS A 102 14.20 5.67 -0.38
CA HIS A 102 15.63 5.90 -0.26
C HIS A 102 16.03 7.19 -0.97
N ASP A 103 16.97 7.92 -0.37
CA ASP A 103 17.61 9.03 -1.06
C ASP A 103 18.34 8.53 -2.32
N ASN A 104 18.10 9.20 -3.44
CA ASN A 104 18.68 8.90 -4.74
C ASN A 104 20.05 9.57 -4.96
N THR A 105 20.63 10.24 -3.96
CA THR A 105 21.96 10.81 -4.09
C THR A 105 23.01 9.75 -4.50
N LYS A 106 23.90 10.15 -5.41
CA LYS A 106 25.02 9.32 -5.91
C LYS A 106 26.04 9.02 -4.80
N ALA A 107 26.05 9.81 -3.74
CA ALA A 107 26.90 9.60 -2.57
C ALA A 107 26.39 8.41 -1.74
N LYS A 108 26.83 7.20 -2.11
CA LYS A 108 26.53 5.94 -1.38
C LYS A 108 26.80 6.04 0.13
N ALA A 109 27.73 6.90 0.56
CA ALA A 109 28.08 7.11 1.95
C ALA A 109 27.01 7.86 2.78
N GLN A 110 26.06 8.57 2.17
CA GLN A 110 25.08 9.41 2.89
C GLN A 110 23.61 9.04 2.64
N ARG A 111 23.33 7.97 1.89
CA ARG A 111 21.96 7.53 1.61
C ARG A 111 21.19 7.32 2.92
N ARG A 112 20.16 8.13 3.14
CA ARG A 112 19.19 7.96 4.22
C ARG A 112 17.94 7.29 3.66
N SER A 113 17.42 6.35 4.44
CA SER A 113 16.11 5.76 4.17
C SER A 113 15.07 6.53 4.96
N ILE A 114 13.89 6.71 4.40
CA ILE A 114 12.73 7.28 5.10
C ILE A 114 11.63 6.25 5.05
N LEU A 115 11.01 5.97 6.19
CA LEU A 115 9.78 5.21 6.27
C LEU A 115 8.62 6.19 6.26
N SER A 116 7.75 6.05 5.26
CA SER A 116 6.56 6.88 5.12
C SER A 116 5.34 6.08 5.48
N PHE A 117 4.45 6.72 6.20
CA PHE A 117 3.17 6.17 6.63
C PHE A 117 2.04 7.02 6.08
N MET A 118 0.94 6.37 5.76
CA MET A 118 -0.37 6.99 5.59
C MET A 118 -1.35 6.26 6.50
N ALA A 119 -1.82 6.92 7.55
CA ALA A 119 -2.98 6.45 8.29
C ALA A 119 -4.24 6.82 7.50
N VAL A 120 -5.20 5.89 7.40
CA VAL A 120 -6.45 6.06 6.66
C VAL A 120 -7.61 5.54 7.51
N GLN A 121 -8.73 6.24 7.52
CA GLN A 121 -9.98 5.73 8.06
C GLN A 121 -11.09 5.77 7.00
N LEU A 122 -11.79 4.66 6.84
CA LEU A 122 -12.90 4.49 5.91
C LEU A 122 -14.23 4.30 6.65
N SER A 123 -15.33 4.79 6.07
CA SER A 123 -16.70 4.46 6.50
C SER A 123 -17.14 3.09 5.97
N SER A 124 -18.30 2.59 6.44
CA SER A 124 -18.93 1.35 5.94
C SER A 124 -19.25 1.42 4.44
N GLU A 125 -19.54 2.61 3.93
CA GLU A 125 -19.81 2.90 2.53
C GLU A 125 -18.53 3.14 1.71
N LEU A 126 -17.36 2.92 2.30
CA LEU A 126 -16.04 3.11 1.67
C LEU A 126 -15.73 4.58 1.36
N HIS A 127 -16.31 5.52 2.10
CA HIS A 127 -15.87 6.92 2.04
C HIS A 127 -14.60 7.12 2.85
N LEU A 128 -13.65 7.90 2.31
CA LEU A 128 -12.47 8.32 3.05
C LEU A 128 -12.87 9.38 4.09
N LEU A 129 -12.75 9.04 5.36
CA LEU A 129 -13.10 9.92 6.48
C LEU A 129 -11.90 10.75 6.93
N GLU A 130 -10.74 10.11 7.04
CA GLU A 130 -9.51 10.75 7.48
C GLU A 130 -8.31 10.12 6.77
N HIS A 131 -7.31 10.94 6.46
CA HIS A 131 -5.99 10.45 6.09
C HIS A 131 -4.90 11.37 6.66
N GLN A 132 -3.83 10.75 7.20
CA GLN A 132 -2.73 11.49 7.80
C GLN A 132 -1.38 10.91 7.36
N PRO A 133 -0.54 11.71 6.66
CA PRO A 133 0.81 11.30 6.32
C PRO A 133 1.76 11.52 7.49
N SER A 134 2.72 10.61 7.66
CA SER A 134 3.85 10.77 8.57
C SER A 134 5.12 10.21 7.94
N ASN A 135 6.26 10.85 8.20
CA ASN A 135 7.55 10.43 7.65
C ASN A 135 8.58 10.31 8.77
N TYR A 136 9.29 9.20 8.79
CA TYR A 136 10.34 8.93 9.76
C TYR A 136 11.67 8.65 9.06
N MET A 137 12.67 9.46 9.36
CA MET A 137 14.01 9.28 8.82
C MET A 137 14.74 8.19 9.60
N LEU A 138 15.12 7.12 8.90
CA LEU A 138 15.82 6.01 9.52
C LEU A 138 17.29 6.38 9.82
N PRO A 139 17.86 5.88 10.94
CA PRO A 139 19.27 6.09 11.27
C PRO A 139 20.22 5.58 10.18
N LEU A 140 21.40 6.19 10.04
CA LEU A 140 22.40 5.77 9.04
C LEU A 140 22.88 4.31 9.22
N SER A 141 22.73 3.76 10.43
CA SER A 141 23.06 2.37 10.79
C SER A 141 21.99 1.35 10.36
N SER A 142 20.79 1.78 9.98
CA SER A 142 19.70 0.91 9.51
C SER A 142 19.95 0.30 8.11
N ARG A 143 21.16 0.47 7.58
CA ARG A 143 21.62 -0.16 6.34
C ARG A 143 21.81 -1.64 6.59
N HIS A 144 20.74 -2.41 6.62
CA HIS A 144 20.65 -3.84 6.29
C HIS A 144 19.19 -4.24 6.50
N PHE A 145 18.35 -4.05 5.48
CA PHE A 145 17.34 -5.05 5.21
C PHE A 145 18.00 -5.99 4.17
N PRO A 146 18.65 -7.09 4.58
CA PRO A 146 18.56 -8.24 3.70
C PRO A 146 17.05 -8.48 3.56
N ALA A 147 16.61 -8.79 2.34
CA ALA A 147 15.31 -9.39 2.17
C ALA A 147 15.14 -10.50 3.23
N ASP A 148 13.93 -10.59 3.78
CA ASP A 148 13.50 -11.57 4.80
C ASP A 148 13.60 -11.09 6.26
N ILE A 149 12.65 -10.26 6.67
CA ILE A 149 12.02 -10.46 7.98
C ILE A 149 10.59 -10.91 7.71
N ILE A 150 10.42 -12.23 7.75
CA ILE A 150 9.15 -12.89 8.04
C ILE A 150 9.04 -12.94 9.56
N MET A 151 8.06 -12.24 10.12
CA MET A 151 7.07 -12.75 11.09
C MET A 151 6.08 -11.62 11.39
#